data_AF-A0A5Q4ZC58-F1
#
_entry.id   AF-A0A5Q4ZC58-F1
#
_cell.length_a   1.000
_cell.length_b   1.000
_cell.length_c   1.000
_cell.angle_alpha   90.00
_cell.angle_beta   90.00
_cell.angle_gamma   90.00
#
_symmetry.space_group_name_H-M   'P 1'
#
loop_
_entity.id
_entity.type
_entity.pdbx_description
1 polymer ?
#
loop_
_entity_poly.entity_id
_entity_poly.type
_entity_poly.pdbx_seq_one_letter_code
_entity_poly.pdbx_strand_id
1 'polypeptide(L)'
;MMKPMSLEEYRAAKARSCISVADNWCAVFRITKDQDKAYSSGRTEIPAELAEGVRNVVTKLSNYGRALSDIIRAALRACTVDFNGNTGAITITFPSAKSVRIDCDGVDTVNLAPVYVAARGTLNEAVFIYFGEDSQAKPMYIKESGWFLWRGNFTESRNAGRIRNYFNTIDEPILSMAFRSYA
;
A
#
# COMPACT_ATOMS: atom_id res chain seq x y z
N MET A 1 -29.79 -4.28 9.32
CA MET A 1 -29.56 -2.87 8.94
C MET A 1 -28.10 -2.55 9.17
N MET A 2 -27.35 -2.12 8.15
CA MET A 2 -26.00 -1.58 8.37
C MET A 2 -26.09 -0.24 9.11
N LYS A 3 -25.15 -0.01 10.04
CA LYS A 3 -25.01 1.27 10.74
C LYS A 3 -24.66 2.38 9.74
N PRO A 4 -25.38 3.51 9.71
CA PRO A 4 -25.00 4.69 8.93
C PRO A 4 -23.57 5.12 9.24
N MET A 5 -22.83 5.54 8.23
CA MET A 5 -21.47 6.05 8.43
C MET A 5 -21.52 7.48 8.96
N SER A 6 -20.79 7.75 10.03
CA SER A 6 -20.67 9.12 10.54
C SER A 6 -19.70 9.94 9.69
N LEU A 7 -19.84 11.27 9.74
CA LEU A 7 -18.90 12.20 9.12
C LEU A 7 -17.45 11.94 9.57
N GLU A 8 -17.26 11.70 10.87
CA GLU A 8 -15.95 11.42 11.46
C GLU A 8 -15.36 10.11 10.93
N GLU A 9 -16.19 9.08 10.81
CA GLU A 9 -15.78 7.80 10.23
C GLU A 9 -15.35 7.95 8.77
N TYR A 10 -16.09 8.72 7.96
CA TYR A 10 -15.73 8.99 6.57
C TYR A 10 -14.41 9.76 6.44
N ARG A 11 -14.21 10.81 7.25
CA ARG A 11 -12.95 11.57 7.28
C ARG A 11 -11.77 10.71 7.74
N ALA A 12 -11.98 9.88 8.77
CA ALA A 12 -10.98 8.94 9.24
C ALA A 12 -10.64 7.90 8.16
N ALA A 13 -11.64 7.41 7.42
CA ALA A 13 -11.43 6.48 6.31
C ALA A 13 -10.57 7.07 5.20
N LYS A 14 -10.75 8.36 4.86
CA LYS A 14 -9.88 9.07 3.89
C LYS A 14 -8.43 9.14 4.37
N ALA A 15 -8.22 9.43 5.65
CA ALA A 15 -6.87 9.44 6.22
C ALA A 15 -6.25 8.03 6.22
N ARG A 16 -7.02 7.01 6.62
CA ARG A 16 -6.54 5.61 6.75
C ARG A 16 -6.36 4.90 5.42
N SER A 17 -7.10 5.26 4.39
CA SER A 17 -6.92 4.71 3.05
C SER A 17 -5.66 5.23 2.39
N CYS A 18 -5.09 6.34 2.87
CA CYS A 18 -3.93 7.03 2.29
C CYS A 18 -4.12 7.46 0.82
N ILE A 19 -5.36 7.41 0.29
CA ILE A 19 -5.72 7.94 -1.03
C ILE A 19 -5.83 9.47 -0.89
N SER A 20 -4.68 10.13 -0.89
CA SER A 20 -4.54 11.56 -0.59
C SER A 20 -4.95 12.47 -1.76
N VAL A 21 -4.89 11.96 -2.99
CA VAL A 21 -5.35 12.68 -4.19
C VAL A 21 -6.87 12.55 -4.29
N ALA A 22 -7.58 13.68 -4.19
CA ALA A 22 -9.04 13.71 -4.22
C ALA A 22 -9.63 13.08 -5.49
N ASP A 23 -8.99 13.26 -6.65
CA ASP A 23 -9.40 12.61 -7.91
C ASP A 23 -9.36 11.09 -7.80
N ASN A 24 -8.34 10.54 -7.16
CA ASN A 24 -8.21 9.10 -6.97
C ASN A 24 -9.28 8.56 -6.02
N TRP A 25 -9.54 9.26 -4.92
CA TRP A 25 -10.63 8.90 -4.00
C TRP A 25 -11.98 8.89 -4.72
N CYS A 26 -12.27 9.95 -5.48
CA CYS A 26 -13.49 10.07 -6.26
C CYS A 26 -13.63 8.94 -7.30
N ALA A 27 -12.54 8.59 -8.00
CA ALA A 27 -12.53 7.51 -8.98
C ALA A 27 -12.81 6.14 -8.34
N VAL A 28 -12.16 5.82 -7.21
CA VAL A 28 -12.33 4.55 -6.50
C VAL A 28 -13.79 4.35 -6.09
N PHE A 29 -14.46 5.39 -5.60
CA PHE A 29 -15.82 5.31 -5.10
C PHE A 29 -16.89 5.75 -6.11
N ARG A 30 -16.50 6.09 -7.34
CA ARG A 30 -17.37 6.56 -8.43
C ARG A 30 -18.27 7.73 -8.02
N ILE A 31 -17.70 8.69 -7.28
CA ILE A 31 -18.36 9.93 -6.87
C ILE A 31 -17.68 11.13 -7.51
N THR A 32 -18.39 12.26 -7.60
CA THR A 32 -17.80 13.53 -8.04
C THR A 32 -17.08 14.24 -6.89
N LYS A 33 -16.20 15.19 -7.22
CA LYS A 33 -15.56 16.09 -6.22
C LYS A 33 -16.58 16.84 -5.38
N ASP A 34 -17.69 17.28 -5.97
CA ASP A 34 -18.74 18.00 -5.25
C ASP A 34 -19.49 17.10 -4.27
N GLN A 35 -19.78 15.87 -4.67
CA GLN A 35 -20.34 14.86 -3.77
C GLN A 35 -19.38 14.57 -2.61
N ASP A 36 -18.10 14.29 -2.89
CA ASP A 36 -17.10 14.07 -1.85
C ASP A 36 -16.96 15.27 -0.90
N LYS A 37 -17.01 16.50 -1.42
CA LYS A 37 -16.98 17.72 -0.60
C LYS A 37 -18.26 17.85 0.24
N ALA A 38 -19.43 17.52 -0.29
CA ALA A 38 -20.70 17.54 0.44
C ALA A 38 -20.68 16.54 1.61
N TYR A 39 -20.22 15.30 1.37
CA TYR A 39 -20.04 14.29 2.40
C TYR A 39 -19.00 14.71 3.43
N SER A 40 -17.82 15.16 2.99
CA SER A 40 -16.72 15.59 3.86
C SER A 40 -17.05 16.82 4.71
N SER A 41 -18.08 17.59 4.36
CA SER A 41 -18.57 18.75 5.14
C SER A 41 -19.79 18.44 6.00
N GLY A 42 -20.38 17.26 5.88
CA GLY A 42 -21.63 16.89 6.56
C GLY A 42 -22.88 17.59 5.99
N ARG A 43 -22.77 18.24 4.82
CA ARG A 43 -23.92 18.89 4.15
C ARG A 43 -24.90 17.87 3.55
N THR A 44 -24.45 16.64 3.35
CA THR A 44 -25.24 15.56 2.78
C THR A 44 -24.92 14.27 3.52
N GLU A 45 -25.96 13.47 3.79
CA GLU A 45 -25.81 12.15 4.36
C GLU A 45 -25.01 11.25 3.41
N ILE A 46 -24.15 10.41 3.96
CA ILE A 46 -23.33 9.46 3.20
C ILE A 46 -24.23 8.28 2.80
N PRO A 47 -24.43 8.00 1.49
CA PRO A 47 -25.24 6.87 1.05
C PRO A 47 -24.72 5.54 1.60
N ALA A 48 -25.63 4.61 1.92
CA ALA A 48 -25.27 3.33 2.53
C ALA A 48 -24.29 2.50 1.67
N GLU A 49 -24.47 2.49 0.35
CA GLU A 49 -23.58 1.80 -0.59
C GLU A 49 -22.17 2.40 -0.61
N LEU A 50 -22.07 3.74 -0.55
CA LEU A 50 -20.78 4.43 -0.45
C LEU A 50 -20.09 4.11 0.88
N ALA A 51 -20.85 4.15 1.98
CA ALA A 51 -20.34 3.81 3.31
C ALA A 51 -19.77 2.38 3.35
N GLU A 52 -20.48 1.41 2.76
CA GLU A 52 -20.01 0.04 2.66
C GLU A 52 -18.75 -0.07 1.80
N GLY A 53 -18.74 0.55 0.62
CA GLY A 53 -17.56 0.57 -0.26
C GLY A 53 -16.32 1.14 0.43
N VAL A 54 -16.47 2.26 1.15
CA VAL A 54 -15.39 2.89 1.91
C VAL A 54 -14.85 1.96 3.01
N ARG A 55 -15.73 1.36 3.82
CA ARG A 55 -15.34 0.39 4.86
C ARG A 55 -14.60 -0.82 4.28
N ASN A 56 -15.09 -1.33 3.15
CA ASN A 56 -14.49 -2.46 2.46
C ASN A 56 -13.08 -2.12 1.96
N VAL A 57 -12.88 -0.94 1.36
CA VAL A 57 -11.55 -0.50 0.90
C VAL A 57 -10.58 -0.34 2.08
N VAL A 58 -10.99 0.32 3.16
CA VAL A 58 -10.12 0.50 4.35
C VAL A 58 -9.76 -0.86 4.97
N THR A 59 -10.72 -1.77 5.08
CA THR A 59 -10.49 -3.13 5.59
C THR A 59 -9.53 -3.90 4.69
N LYS A 60 -9.75 -3.85 3.37
CA LYS A 60 -8.91 -4.49 2.36
C LYS A 60 -7.47 -3.99 2.42
N LEU A 61 -7.26 -2.66 2.48
CA LEU A 61 -5.94 -2.05 2.63
C LEU A 61 -5.24 -2.46 3.93
N SER A 62 -5.97 -2.53 5.05
CA SER A 62 -5.41 -3.00 6.31
C SER A 62 -5.01 -4.47 6.25
N ASN A 63 -5.80 -5.32 5.59
CA ASN A 63 -5.47 -6.74 5.43
C ASN A 63 -4.25 -6.93 4.54
N TYR A 64 -4.16 -6.15 3.45
CA TYR A 64 -3.00 -6.15 2.57
C TYR A 64 -1.72 -5.69 3.27
N GLY A 65 -1.80 -4.66 4.11
CA GLY A 65 -0.67 -4.20 4.94
C GLY A 65 -0.19 -5.27 5.92
N ARG A 66 -1.12 -5.97 6.59
CA ARG A 66 -0.77 -7.11 7.45
C ARG A 66 -0.07 -8.21 6.65
N ALA A 67 -0.65 -8.62 5.52
CA ALA A 67 -0.07 -9.65 4.66
C ALA A 67 1.34 -9.28 4.16
N LEU A 68 1.56 -8.02 3.75
CA LEU A 68 2.89 -7.55 3.38
C LEU A 68 3.85 -7.61 4.57
N SER A 69 3.41 -7.18 5.77
CA SER A 69 4.23 -7.25 6.98
C SER A 69 4.62 -8.68 7.33
N ASP A 70 3.73 -9.66 7.11
CA ASP A 70 3.99 -11.07 7.37
C ASP A 70 5.00 -11.64 6.37
N ILE A 71 4.91 -11.27 5.09
CA ILE A 71 5.89 -11.64 4.05
C ILE A 71 7.27 -11.07 4.40
N ILE A 72 7.34 -9.78 4.75
CA ILE A 72 8.59 -9.13 5.13
C ILE A 72 9.19 -9.79 6.38
N ARG A 73 8.36 -10.11 7.39
CA ARG A 73 8.81 -10.80 8.61
C ARG A 73 9.36 -12.19 8.32
N ALA A 74 8.73 -12.93 7.40
CA ALA A 74 9.18 -14.26 7.00
C ALA A 74 10.52 -14.21 6.24
N ALA A 75 10.72 -13.17 5.43
CA ALA A 75 11.94 -12.94 4.65
C ALA A 75 13.09 -12.40 5.52
N LEU A 76 12.86 -11.36 6.32
CA LEU A 76 13.88 -10.72 7.16
C LEU A 76 13.83 -11.21 8.61
N ARG A 77 14.15 -12.49 8.83
CA ARG A 77 13.99 -13.15 10.15
C ARG A 77 14.82 -12.54 11.28
N ALA A 78 15.92 -11.87 10.95
CA ALA A 78 16.77 -11.17 11.91
C ALA A 78 16.22 -9.80 12.34
N CYS A 79 15.19 -9.28 11.67
CA CYS A 79 14.60 -7.97 11.93
C CYS A 79 13.30 -8.10 12.75
N THR A 80 12.95 -7.03 13.46
CA THR A 80 11.59 -6.87 14.01
C THR A 80 10.72 -6.15 12.98
N VAL A 81 9.50 -6.66 12.76
CA VAL A 81 8.56 -6.10 11.77
C VAL A 81 7.21 -5.87 12.42
N ASP A 82 6.84 -4.60 12.57
CA ASP A 82 5.62 -4.15 13.23
C ASP A 82 4.65 -3.50 12.25
N PHE A 83 3.37 -3.86 12.35
CA PHE A 83 2.29 -3.26 11.56
C PHE A 83 1.40 -2.38 12.45
N ASN A 84 1.26 -1.10 12.09
CA ASN A 84 0.37 -0.18 12.76
C ASN A 84 -1.03 -0.26 12.14
N GLY A 85 -1.99 -0.90 12.82
CA GLY A 85 -3.37 -1.06 12.32
C GLY A 85 -4.17 0.24 12.19
N ASN A 86 -3.72 1.34 12.81
CA ASN A 86 -4.37 2.64 12.70
C ASN A 86 -3.93 3.35 11.41
N THR A 87 -2.63 3.43 11.17
CA THR A 87 -2.07 4.15 10.02
C THR A 87 -1.79 3.27 8.80
N GLY A 88 -1.90 1.94 8.95
CA GLY A 88 -1.51 0.97 7.94
C GLY A 88 0.01 0.90 7.69
N ALA A 89 0.85 1.57 8.49
CA ALA A 89 2.28 1.63 8.22
C ALA A 89 3.01 0.40 8.77
N ILE A 90 4.07 -0.02 8.08
CA ILE A 90 4.96 -1.10 8.50
C ILE A 90 6.29 -0.49 8.94
N THR A 91 6.81 -0.91 10.08
CA THR A 91 8.14 -0.52 10.55
C THR A 91 9.02 -1.75 10.63
N ILE A 92 10.20 -1.68 9.99
CA ILE A 92 11.22 -2.71 10.07
C ILE A 92 12.36 -2.15 10.92
N THR A 93 12.73 -2.85 11.98
CA THR A 93 13.86 -2.51 12.85
C THR A 93 14.96 -3.55 12.68
N PHE A 94 16.13 -3.09 12.25
CA PHE A 94 17.31 -3.92 11.98
C PHE A 94 18.12 -4.18 13.27
N PRO A 95 18.95 -5.23 13.31
CA PRO A 95 19.86 -5.48 14.45
C PRO A 95 20.78 -4.31 14.80
N SER A 96 21.10 -3.46 13.82
CA SER A 96 21.86 -2.22 13.98
C SER A 96 21.10 -1.11 14.73
N ALA A 97 19.87 -1.37 15.17
CA ALA A 97 18.90 -0.43 15.75
C ALA A 97 18.40 0.67 14.79
N LYS A 98 18.83 0.66 13.53
CA LYS A 98 18.21 1.49 12.49
C LYS A 98 16.81 0.96 12.16
N SER A 99 15.93 1.84 11.72
CA SER A 99 14.59 1.47 11.28
C SER A 99 14.25 2.07 9.92
N VAL A 100 13.47 1.34 9.13
CA VAL A 100 12.80 1.88 7.94
C VAL A 100 11.29 1.80 8.13
N ARG A 101 10.61 2.88 7.74
CA ARG A 101 9.15 2.95 7.71
C ARG A 101 8.67 2.78 6.26
N ILE A 102 7.68 1.92 6.10
CA ILE A 102 6.97 1.68 4.86
C ILE A 102 5.54 2.18 5.06
N ASP A 103 5.20 3.25 4.36
CA ASP A 103 3.89 3.88 4.46
C ASP A 103 2.91 3.29 3.45
N CYS A 104 1.66 3.11 3.87
CA CYS A 104 0.56 2.83 2.96
C CYS A 104 0.38 4.06 2.04
N ASP A 105 0.37 3.84 0.73
CA ASP A 105 0.06 4.89 -0.27
C ASP A 105 -1.34 4.70 -0.88
N GLY A 106 -2.14 3.83 -0.24
CA GLY A 106 -3.50 3.53 -0.64
C GLY A 106 -3.57 2.62 -1.85
N VAL A 107 -4.35 3.04 -2.84
CA VAL A 107 -4.65 2.26 -4.04
C VAL A 107 -4.19 3.04 -5.26
N ASP A 108 -3.33 2.44 -6.07
CA ASP A 108 -3.06 2.90 -7.42
C ASP A 108 -4.34 2.78 -8.25
N THR A 109 -4.83 3.91 -8.76
CA THR A 109 -6.14 3.97 -9.41
C THR A 109 -6.17 3.39 -10.82
N VAL A 110 -5.00 3.27 -11.46
CA VAL A 110 -4.87 2.62 -12.77
C VAL A 110 -4.92 1.10 -12.63
N ASN A 111 -4.32 0.57 -11.57
CA ASN A 111 -4.15 -0.86 -11.33
C ASN A 111 -5.16 -1.43 -10.34
N LEU A 112 -5.89 -0.56 -9.62
CA LEU A 112 -6.68 -0.89 -8.43
C LEU A 112 -5.86 -1.72 -7.42
N ALA A 113 -4.57 -1.41 -7.33
CA ALA A 113 -3.58 -2.18 -6.60
C ALA A 113 -3.17 -1.45 -5.31
N PRO A 114 -3.17 -2.13 -4.16
CA PRO A 114 -2.54 -1.61 -2.94
C PRO A 114 -1.07 -1.27 -3.18
N VAL A 115 -0.65 -0.08 -2.71
CA VAL A 115 0.73 0.39 -2.84
C VAL A 115 1.28 0.77 -1.47
N TYR A 116 2.52 0.36 -1.21
CA TYR A 116 3.27 0.65 0.00
C TYR A 116 4.64 1.18 -0.39
N VAL A 117 5.12 2.21 0.29
CA VAL A 117 6.33 2.95 -0.12
C VAL A 117 7.26 3.15 1.07
N ALA A 118 8.51 2.72 0.92
CA ALA A 118 9.58 3.04 1.85
C ALA A 118 10.49 4.14 1.28
N ALA A 119 11.03 4.98 2.16
CA ALA A 119 11.98 6.05 1.79
C ALA A 119 11.45 6.99 0.69
N ARG A 120 10.17 7.38 0.80
CA ARG A 120 9.47 8.24 -0.17
C ARG A 120 10.27 9.52 -0.47
N GLY A 121 10.31 9.89 -1.75
CA GLY A 121 10.95 11.14 -2.18
C GLY A 121 12.48 11.10 -2.19
N THR A 122 13.08 9.92 -2.00
CA THR A 122 14.52 9.71 -2.19
C THR A 122 14.78 8.94 -3.48
N LEU A 123 16.01 9.01 -3.99
CA LEU A 123 16.44 8.17 -5.13
C LEU A 123 16.42 6.66 -4.80
N ASN A 124 16.20 6.29 -3.54
CA ASN A 124 16.23 4.93 -3.02
C ASN A 124 14.84 4.42 -2.61
N GLU A 125 13.78 5.01 -3.17
CA GLU A 125 12.41 4.65 -2.85
C GLU A 125 12.14 3.16 -3.13
N ALA A 126 11.61 2.45 -2.13
CA ALA A 126 11.21 1.07 -2.24
C ALA A 126 9.69 0.98 -2.41
N VAL A 127 9.21 0.61 -3.59
CA VAL A 127 7.77 0.57 -3.90
C VAL A 127 7.28 -0.87 -3.95
N PHE A 128 6.39 -1.20 -3.04
CA PHE A 128 5.69 -2.47 -2.96
C PHE A 128 4.31 -2.32 -3.59
N ILE A 129 3.97 -3.20 -4.52
CA ILE A 129 2.67 -3.23 -5.18
C ILE A 129 2.07 -4.64 -5.13
N TYR A 130 0.77 -4.72 -4.87
CA TYR A 130 0.04 -5.98 -4.93
C TYR A 130 -0.67 -6.12 -6.27
N PHE A 131 -0.38 -7.19 -6.99
CA PHE A 131 -1.15 -7.57 -8.18
C PHE A 131 -2.11 -8.70 -7.83
N GLY A 132 -3.41 -8.46 -8.04
CA GLY A 132 -4.47 -9.46 -7.90
C GLY A 132 -4.85 -10.12 -9.22
N GLU A 133 -5.89 -10.95 -9.19
CA GLU A 133 -6.51 -11.49 -10.40
C GLU A 133 -7.15 -10.38 -11.23
N ASP A 134 -7.78 -9.41 -10.56
CA ASP A 134 -8.50 -8.29 -11.19
C ASP A 134 -7.61 -7.09 -11.57
N SER A 135 -6.29 -7.17 -11.35
CA SER A 135 -5.39 -6.05 -11.63
C SER A 135 -5.21 -5.86 -13.13
N GLN A 136 -5.87 -4.83 -13.68
CA GLN A 136 -5.94 -4.60 -15.13
C GLN A 136 -4.59 -4.33 -15.79
N ALA A 137 -3.65 -3.71 -15.08
CA ALA A 137 -2.29 -3.48 -15.57
C ALA A 137 -1.24 -4.42 -14.92
N LYS A 138 -1.68 -5.59 -14.40
CA LYS A 138 -0.76 -6.68 -14.06
C LYS A 138 0.01 -7.10 -15.32
N PRO A 139 1.35 -7.00 -15.33
CA PRO A 139 2.14 -7.41 -16.50
C PRO A 139 1.89 -8.87 -16.86
N MET A 140 1.81 -9.18 -18.16
CA MET A 140 1.50 -10.54 -18.64
C MET A 140 2.45 -11.64 -18.16
N TYR A 141 3.69 -11.28 -17.78
CA TYR A 141 4.68 -12.23 -17.24
C TYR A 141 4.47 -12.54 -15.75
N ILE A 142 3.68 -11.74 -15.04
CA ILE A 142 3.25 -12.02 -13.66
C ILE A 142 1.98 -12.86 -13.73
N LYS A 143 2.12 -14.16 -13.45
CA LYS A 143 1.00 -15.12 -13.52
C LYS A 143 0.23 -15.21 -12.21
N GLU A 144 0.91 -15.04 -11.10
CA GLU A 144 0.35 -15.25 -9.76
C GLU A 144 -0.09 -13.93 -9.13
N SER A 145 -1.06 -14.02 -8.21
CA SER A 145 -1.43 -12.90 -7.36
C SER A 145 -0.44 -12.79 -6.20
N GLY A 146 0.02 -11.59 -5.89
CA GLY A 146 1.00 -11.42 -4.83
C GLY A 146 1.59 -10.02 -4.72
N TRP A 147 2.44 -9.85 -3.71
CA TRP A 147 3.22 -8.65 -3.49
C TRP A 147 4.54 -8.70 -4.25
N PHE A 148 4.87 -7.58 -4.88
CA PHE A 148 6.10 -7.41 -5.64
C PHE A 148 6.80 -6.10 -5.27
N LEU A 149 8.12 -6.11 -5.31
CA LEU A 149 8.95 -4.92 -5.20
C LEU A 149 9.24 -4.36 -6.59
N TRP A 150 8.73 -3.17 -6.90
CA TRP A 150 8.85 -2.49 -8.19
C TRP A 150 10.13 -1.66 -8.34
N ARG A 151 10.49 -0.95 -7.27
CA ARG A 151 11.71 -0.13 -7.19
C ARG A 151 12.36 -0.34 -5.84
N GLY A 152 13.67 -0.28 -5.81
CA GLY A 152 14.55 -0.35 -4.64
C GLY A 152 15.95 0.04 -5.10
N ASN A 153 16.83 0.51 -4.21
CA ASN A 153 18.20 0.89 -4.61
C ASN A 153 19.00 -0.35 -5.02
N PHE A 154 18.90 -0.75 -6.29
CA PHE A 154 19.70 -1.82 -6.88
C PHE A 154 20.94 -1.19 -7.53
N THR A 155 21.92 -0.80 -6.70
CA THR A 155 23.22 -0.27 -7.15
C THR A 155 23.97 -1.20 -8.13
N GLU A 156 23.54 -2.47 -8.28
CA GLU A 156 24.13 -3.49 -9.16
C GLU A 156 23.20 -3.97 -10.29
N SER A 157 22.23 -3.14 -10.69
CA SER A 157 21.16 -3.48 -11.65
C SER A 157 21.59 -3.69 -13.12
N ARG A 158 22.87 -3.90 -13.42
CA ARG A 158 23.31 -4.31 -14.78
C ARG A 158 23.89 -5.73 -14.87
N ASN A 159 24.31 -6.34 -13.76
CA ASN A 159 25.03 -7.62 -13.80
C ASN A 159 24.31 -8.79 -13.10
N ALA A 160 23.28 -8.54 -12.28
CA ALA A 160 22.50 -9.61 -11.65
C ALA A 160 21.33 -10.05 -12.55
N GLY A 161 21.49 -11.16 -13.28
CA GLY A 161 20.49 -11.69 -14.22
C GLY A 161 19.09 -11.97 -13.66
N ARG A 162 18.91 -11.97 -12.34
CA ARG A 162 17.61 -12.09 -11.65
C ARG A 162 16.80 -10.79 -11.60
N ILE A 163 17.44 -9.62 -11.67
CA ILE A 163 16.80 -8.30 -11.54
C ILE A 163 16.55 -7.70 -12.94
N ARG A 164 16.05 -8.51 -13.88
CA ARG A 164 15.75 -8.07 -15.25
C ARG A 164 14.35 -7.49 -15.42
N ASN A 165 13.46 -7.72 -14.46
CA ASN A 165 12.07 -7.28 -14.52
C ASN A 165 11.82 -6.16 -13.52
N TYR A 166 10.95 -5.22 -13.91
CA TYR A 166 10.54 -4.11 -13.04
C TYR A 166 9.89 -4.59 -11.75
N PHE A 167 9.36 -5.82 -11.67
CA PHE A 167 8.72 -6.36 -10.47
C PHE A 167 9.43 -7.63 -10.00
N ASN A 168 9.83 -7.64 -8.73
CA ASN A 168 10.55 -8.75 -8.09
C ASN A 168 9.69 -9.38 -6.99
N THR A 169 9.64 -10.70 -6.94
CA THR A 169 9.05 -11.41 -5.79
C THR A 169 9.81 -11.04 -4.52
N ILE A 170 9.09 -10.85 -3.43
CA ILE A 170 9.68 -10.46 -2.16
C ILE A 170 10.33 -11.68 -1.49
N ASP A 171 11.65 -11.64 -1.33
CA ASP A 171 12.44 -12.61 -0.59
C ASP A 171 13.57 -11.91 0.20
N GLU A 172 14.31 -12.68 1.00
CA GLU A 172 15.39 -12.15 1.84
C GLU A 172 16.50 -11.46 1.03
N PRO A 173 17.05 -12.04 -0.06
CA PRO A 173 18.03 -11.35 -0.90
C PRO A 173 17.54 -10.00 -1.44
N ILE A 174 16.32 -9.95 -1.99
CA ILE A 174 15.77 -8.73 -2.58
C ILE A 174 15.60 -7.64 -1.52
N LEU A 175 15.04 -7.99 -0.36
CA LEU A 175 14.84 -7.03 0.72
C LEU A 175 16.17 -6.57 1.36
N SER A 176 17.13 -7.48 1.51
CA SER A 176 18.46 -7.14 2.05
C SER A 176 19.22 -6.19 1.12
N MET A 177 19.08 -6.36 -0.19
CA MET A 177 19.61 -5.40 -1.16
C MET A 177 18.89 -4.06 -1.08
N ALA A 178 17.55 -4.06 -1.07
CA ALA A 178 16.74 -2.84 -1.02
C ALA A 178 17.01 -1.99 0.23
N PHE A 179 17.28 -2.64 1.36
CA PHE A 179 17.53 -1.99 2.65
C PHE A 179 18.97 -2.07 3.15
N ARG A 180 19.94 -2.31 2.25
CA ARG A 180 21.36 -2.49 2.60
C ARG A 180 21.95 -1.35 3.43
N SER A 181 21.49 -0.11 3.25
CA SER A 181 21.96 1.05 4.03
C SER A 181 21.50 1.04 5.50
N TYR A 182 20.50 0.21 5.81
CA TYR A 182 19.89 0.08 7.14
C TYR A 182 20.31 -1.20 7.87
N ALA A 183 20.67 -2.25 7.12
CA ALA A 183 21.22 -3.50 7.65
C ALA A 183 22.53 -3.29 8.43
#